data_AF-M5BP76-F1
#
_entry.id   AF-M5BP76-F1
#
_cell.length_a   1.000
_cell.length_b   1.000
_cell.length_c   1.000
_cell.angle_alpha   90.00
_cell.angle_beta   90.00
_cell.angle_gamma   90.00
#
_symmetry.space_group_name_H-M   'P 1'
#
loop_
_entity.id
_entity.type
_entity.pdbx_description
1 polymer ?
#
loop_
_entity_poly.entity_id
_entity_poly.type
_entity_poly.pdbx_seq_one_letter_code
_entity_poly.pdbx_strand_id
1 'polypeptide(L)'
;MSASDVGGFVLAAFLDPAKWIGEDMRLCTEFITPREYATIFEEVSGKPVHVKEVTLSDFMKMNGNPYPSEVWSVFRWFLEAHAIASFSPKFALDVFPARQTWRHYIIQHLRPDPPSPPLVFKQEYNVINKE
;
A
#
# COMPACT_ATOMS: atom_id res chain seq x y z
N MET A 1 2.27 -5.16 3.88
CA MET A 1 3.45 -6.03 3.72
C MET A 1 3.70 -6.24 2.23
N SER A 2 4.95 -6.13 1.79
CA SER A 2 5.36 -6.47 0.44
C SER A 2 5.41 -7.99 0.26
N ALA A 3 4.90 -8.51 -0.85
CA ALA A 3 5.02 -9.94 -1.17
C ALA A 3 6.49 -10.38 -1.31
N SER A 4 7.37 -9.46 -1.72
CA SER A 4 8.82 -9.71 -1.84
C SER A 4 9.50 -9.98 -0.50
N ASP A 5 8.91 -9.57 0.62
CA ASP A 5 9.50 -9.76 1.95
C ASP A 5 9.18 -11.13 2.56
N VAL A 6 8.22 -11.88 1.98
CA VAL A 6 7.79 -13.19 2.51
C VAL A 6 8.97 -14.15 2.66
N GLY A 7 9.92 -14.13 1.71
CA GLY A 7 11.12 -14.96 1.78
C GLY A 7 11.98 -14.69 3.03
N GLY A 8 12.06 -13.44 3.49
CA GLY A 8 12.79 -13.07 4.70
C GLY A 8 12.16 -13.66 5.97
N PHE A 9 10.83 -13.63 6.07
CA PHE A 9 10.10 -14.22 7.19
C PHE A 9 10.16 -15.76 7.19
N VAL A 10 10.00 -16.37 6.01
CA VAL A 10 10.10 -17.83 5.85
C VAL A 10 11.52 -18.33 6.19
N LEU A 11 12.55 -17.58 5.81
CA LEU A 11 13.92 -17.92 6.19
C LEU A 11 14.11 -17.93 7.71
N ALA A 12 13.51 -16.98 8.44
CA ALA A 12 13.55 -16.98 9.90
C ALA A 12 12.90 -18.22 10.52
N ALA A 13 11.87 -18.78 9.88
CA ALA A 13 11.26 -20.04 10.30
C ALA A 13 12.22 -21.24 10.11
N PHE A 14 12.91 -21.29 8.97
CA PHE A 14 13.87 -22.36 8.67
C PHE A 14 15.14 -22.32 9.51
N LEU A 15 15.56 -21.14 9.95
CA LEU A 15 16.76 -20.98 10.79
C LEU A 15 16.53 -21.40 12.26
N ASP A 16 15.28 -21.42 12.72
CA ASP A 16 14.93 -21.81 14.10
C ASP A 16 13.66 -22.69 14.14
N PRO A 17 13.70 -23.91 13.57
CA PRO A 17 12.52 -24.76 13.48
C PRO A 17 11.97 -25.18 14.84
N ALA A 18 12.81 -25.23 15.88
CA ALA A 18 12.39 -25.54 17.24
C ALA A 18 11.40 -24.51 17.79
N LYS A 19 11.51 -23.25 17.36
CA LYS A 19 10.59 -22.18 17.71
C LYS A 19 9.30 -22.17 16.88
N TRP A 20 9.36 -22.57 15.61
CA TRP A 20 8.27 -22.30 14.66
C TRP A 20 7.42 -23.50 14.26
N ILE A 21 7.85 -24.74 14.54
CA ILE A 21 7.02 -25.91 14.27
C ILE A 21 5.77 -25.88 15.15
N GLY A 22 4.58 -25.87 14.51
CA GLY A 22 3.30 -25.85 15.19
C GLY A 22 2.80 -24.45 15.58
N GLU A 23 3.57 -23.40 15.28
CA GLU A 23 3.25 -22.02 15.65
C GLU A 23 2.76 -21.18 14.46
N ASP A 24 1.83 -20.26 14.71
CA ASP A 24 1.33 -19.29 13.73
C ASP A 24 2.25 -18.06 13.66
N MET A 25 2.90 -17.82 12.51
CA MET A 25 3.62 -16.57 12.26
C MET A 25 2.67 -15.49 11.68
N ARG A 26 2.06 -14.68 12.54
CA ARG A 26 1.15 -13.59 12.12
C ARG A 26 1.93 -12.32 11.80
N LEU A 27 1.92 -11.94 10.53
CA LEU A 27 2.77 -10.87 10.01
C LEU A 27 1.96 -9.62 9.63
N CYS A 28 2.41 -8.47 10.14
CA CYS A 28 1.96 -7.15 9.75
C CYS A 28 3.17 -6.22 9.84
N THR A 29 3.47 -5.46 8.80
CA THR A 29 4.65 -4.58 8.76
C THR A 29 4.39 -3.21 9.37
N GLU A 30 3.15 -2.75 9.32
CA GLU A 30 2.66 -1.47 9.83
C GLU A 30 1.12 -1.48 9.89
N PHE A 31 0.55 -0.67 10.79
CA PHE A 31 -0.87 -0.30 10.72
C PHE A 31 -0.97 1.11 10.16
N ILE A 32 -1.73 1.26 9.08
CA ILE A 32 -2.01 2.56 8.46
C ILE A 32 -3.49 2.64 8.10
N THR A 33 -4.07 3.81 8.33
CA THR A 33 -5.42 4.15 7.90
C THR A 33 -5.47 4.37 6.39
N PRO A 34 -6.66 4.29 5.76
CA PRO A 34 -6.81 4.65 4.35
C PRO A 34 -6.34 6.08 4.02
N ARG A 35 -6.44 7.02 4.97
CA ARG A 35 -5.93 8.38 4.81
C ARG A 35 -4.41 8.40 4.77
N GLU A 36 -3.75 7.77 5.75
CA GLU A 36 -2.29 7.68 5.79
C GLU A 36 -1.74 6.94 4.57
N TYR A 37 -2.42 5.88 4.12
CA TYR A 37 -2.07 5.18 2.89
C TYR A 37 -2.05 6.12 1.67
N ALA A 38 -3.09 6.94 1.51
CA ALA A 38 -3.20 7.92 0.44
C ALA A 38 -2.16 9.04 0.58
N THR A 39 -1.99 9.61 1.77
CA THR A 39 -1.00 10.65 2.07
C THR A 39 0.42 10.18 1.75
N ILE A 40 0.81 8.99 2.21
CA ILE A 40 2.15 8.44 1.92
C ILE A 40 2.34 8.24 0.42
N PHE A 41 1.30 7.77 -0.29
CA PHE A 41 1.39 7.60 -1.74
C PHE A 41 1.56 8.94 -2.46
N GLU A 42 0.76 9.95 -2.11
CA GLU A 42 0.84 11.28 -2.70
C GLU A 42 2.20 11.94 -2.43
N GLU A 43 2.70 11.87 -1.20
CA GLU A 43 4.04 12.37 -0.82
C GLU A 43 5.16 11.73 -1.64
N VAL A 44 5.14 10.41 -1.80
CA VAL A 44 6.22 9.68 -2.47
C VAL A 44 6.11 9.79 -3.99
N SER A 45 4.90 9.79 -4.53
CA SER A 45 4.66 9.82 -5.98
C SER A 45 4.62 11.22 -6.57
N GLY A 46 4.35 12.25 -5.76
CA GLY A 46 4.01 13.60 -6.23
C GLY A 46 2.68 13.66 -7.00
N LYS A 47 1.89 12.59 -7.02
CA LYS A 47 0.61 12.51 -7.75
C LYS A 47 -0.54 12.73 -6.76
N PRO A 48 -1.49 13.63 -7.07
CA PRO A 48 -2.60 13.91 -6.16
C PRO A 48 -3.48 12.67 -5.96
N VAL A 49 -3.87 12.38 -4.72
CA VAL A 49 -4.76 11.27 -4.37
C VAL A 49 -6.00 11.77 -3.66
N HIS A 50 -7.18 11.41 -4.16
CA HIS A 50 -8.45 11.74 -3.53
C HIS A 50 -9.00 10.55 -2.74
N VAL A 51 -9.15 10.71 -1.42
CA VAL A 51 -9.79 9.72 -0.56
C VAL A 51 -11.31 9.88 -0.67
N LYS A 52 -11.99 8.82 -1.09
CA LYS A 52 -13.46 8.74 -1.01
C LYS A 52 -13.86 8.10 0.30
N GLU A 53 -14.43 8.91 1.18
CA GLU A 53 -14.98 8.42 2.44
C GLU A 53 -16.39 7.86 2.27
N VAL A 54 -16.69 6.83 3.06
CA VAL A 54 -18.03 6.25 3.17
C VAL A 54 -18.35 6.07 4.65
N THR A 55 -19.63 6.22 4.99
CA THR A 55 -20.07 5.94 6.36
C THR A 55 -20.01 4.44 6.63
N LEU A 56 -19.90 4.05 7.90
CA LEU A 56 -19.99 2.63 8.28
C LEU A 56 -21.31 2.00 7.81
N SER A 57 -22.42 2.74 7.92
CA SER A 57 -23.74 2.25 7.48
C SER A 57 -23.75 1.95 5.97
N ASP A 58 -23.16 2.82 5.16
CA ASP A 58 -23.12 2.61 3.71
C ASP A 58 -22.14 1.51 3.32
N PHE A 59 -20.98 1.44 3.99
CA PHE A 59 -20.06 0.31 3.83
C PHE A 59 -20.73 -1.03 4.14
N MET A 60 -21.58 -1.10 5.18
CA MET A 60 -22.28 -2.33 5.55
C MET A 60 -23.27 -2.82 4.47
N LYS A 61 -23.75 -1.92 3.59
CA LYS A 61 -24.63 -2.26 2.47
C LYS A 61 -23.87 -2.71 1.22
N MET A 62 -22.54 -2.63 1.21
CA MET A 62 -21.70 -2.98 0.04
C MET A 62 -21.42 -4.48 -0.10
N ASN A 63 -22.03 -5.33 0.74
CA ASN A 63 -21.88 -6.78 0.65
C ASN A 63 -22.48 -7.29 -0.66
N GLY A 64 -21.65 -7.89 -1.52
CA GLY A 64 -22.05 -8.38 -2.84
C GLY A 64 -22.05 -7.32 -3.96
N ASN A 65 -21.80 -6.04 -3.65
CA ASN A 65 -21.65 -4.96 -4.63
C ASN A 65 -21.04 -3.69 -3.99
N PRO A 66 -19.90 -3.15 -4.46
CA PRO A 66 -19.12 -3.57 -5.63
C PRO A 66 -18.17 -4.74 -5.35
N TYR A 67 -18.07 -5.17 -4.09
CA TYR A 67 -17.17 -6.24 -3.69
C TYR A 67 -17.90 -7.58 -3.63
N PRO A 68 -17.29 -8.68 -4.13
CA PRO A 68 -17.73 -10.03 -3.79
C PRO A 68 -17.82 -10.21 -2.28
N SER A 69 -18.76 -11.02 -1.81
CA SER A 69 -19.07 -11.20 -0.39
C SER A 69 -17.86 -11.62 0.43
N GLU A 70 -16.96 -12.43 -0.15
CA GLU A 70 -15.73 -12.91 0.48
C GLU A 70 -14.76 -11.76 0.73
N VAL A 71 -14.57 -10.89 -0.26
CA VAL A 71 -13.69 -9.71 -0.15
C VAL A 71 -14.26 -8.71 0.86
N TRP A 72 -15.56 -8.45 0.78
CA TRP A 72 -16.24 -7.57 1.74
C TRP A 72 -16.12 -8.10 3.18
N SER A 73 -16.23 -9.41 3.36
CA SER A 73 -16.11 -10.06 4.67
C SER A 73 -14.74 -9.84 5.30
N VAL A 74 -13.66 -9.84 4.51
CA VAL A 74 -12.31 -9.51 5.00
C VAL A 74 -12.22 -8.05 5.45
N PHE A 75 -12.74 -7.11 4.67
CA PHE A 75 -12.75 -5.69 5.07
C PHE A 75 -13.56 -5.47 6.35
N ARG A 76 -14.73 -6.12 6.47
CA ARG A 76 -15.53 -6.08 7.69
C ARG A 76 -14.76 -6.66 8.87
N TRP A 77 -14.07 -7.79 8.69
CA TRP A 77 -13.29 -8.43 9.74
C TRP A 77 -12.22 -7.47 10.32
N PHE A 78 -11.55 -6.67 9.47
CA PHE A 78 -10.60 -5.65 9.94
C PHE A 78 -11.22 -4.51 10.78
N LEU A 79 -12.54 -4.33 10.77
CA LEU A 79 -13.23 -3.38 11.65
C LEU A 79 -13.42 -3.92 13.07
N GLU A 80 -13.23 -5.23 13.28
CA GLU A 80 -13.39 -5.87 14.57
C GLU A 80 -12.07 -5.77 15.35
N ALA A 81 -12.11 -5.21 16.56
CA ALA A 81 -10.89 -4.93 17.33
C ALA A 81 -10.01 -6.17 17.60
N HIS A 82 -10.61 -7.35 17.71
CA HIS A 82 -9.89 -8.60 17.94
C HIS A 82 -9.16 -9.10 16.68
N ALA A 83 -9.59 -8.72 15.48
CA ALA A 83 -8.95 -9.12 14.22
C ALA A 83 -7.51 -8.59 14.15
N ILE A 84 -7.31 -7.33 14.54
CA ILE A 84 -6.01 -6.68 14.52
C ILE A 84 -5.14 -7.00 15.74
N ALA A 85 -5.74 -7.45 16.86
CA ALA A 85 -5.04 -7.69 18.12
C ALA A 85 -3.95 -8.78 18.01
N SER A 86 -4.08 -9.68 17.03
CA SER A 86 -3.12 -10.77 16.81
C SER A 86 -1.92 -10.40 15.93
N PHE A 87 -1.87 -9.18 15.40
CA PHE A 87 -0.79 -8.69 14.56
C PHE A 87 0.09 -7.69 15.31
N SER A 88 1.40 -7.72 15.05
CA SER A 88 2.36 -6.81 15.67
C SER A 88 3.44 -6.35 14.68
N PRO A 89 3.42 -5.06 14.26
CA PRO A 89 4.50 -4.45 13.48
C PRO A 89 5.88 -4.56 14.13
N LYS A 90 5.92 -4.54 15.46
CA LYS A 90 7.14 -4.75 16.22
C LYS A 90 7.64 -6.19 16.07
N PHE A 91 6.77 -7.18 16.19
CA PHE A 91 7.15 -8.57 15.98
C PHE A 91 7.72 -8.79 14.56
N ALA A 92 7.07 -8.22 13.54
CA ALA A 92 7.59 -8.32 12.18
C ALA A 92 8.97 -7.65 12.04
N LEU A 93 9.24 -6.55 12.76
CA LEU A 93 10.58 -5.92 12.83
C LEU A 93 11.60 -6.86 13.43
N ASP A 94 11.24 -7.48 14.55
CA ASP A 94 12.14 -8.35 15.31
C ASP A 94 12.46 -9.63 14.50
N VAL A 95 11.53 -10.14 13.68
CA VAL A 95 11.75 -11.31 12.80
C VAL A 95 12.52 -10.95 11.53
N PHE A 96 12.14 -9.88 10.83
CA PHE A 96 12.78 -9.45 9.59
C PHE A 96 13.00 -7.93 9.56
N PRO A 97 14.16 -7.45 10.03
CA PRO A 97 14.43 -6.02 10.14
C PRO A 97 14.39 -5.26 8.80
N ALA A 98 14.71 -5.95 7.69
CA ALA A 98 14.73 -5.38 6.34
C ALA A 98 13.36 -5.35 5.65
N ARG A 99 12.26 -5.71 6.34
CA ARG A 99 10.90 -5.63 5.77
C ARG A 99 10.56 -4.22 5.30
N GLN A 100 9.75 -4.14 4.26
CA GLN A 100 9.29 -2.88 3.71
C GLN A 100 8.08 -2.35 4.48
N THR A 101 8.05 -1.03 4.64
CA THR A 101 6.84 -0.27 4.95
C THR A 101 6.18 0.14 3.63
N TRP A 102 4.98 0.71 3.70
CA TRP A 102 4.24 1.19 2.54
C TRP A 102 5.05 2.24 1.78
N ARG A 103 5.71 3.15 2.50
CA ARG A 103 6.63 4.14 1.90
C ARG A 103 7.77 3.47 1.15
N HIS A 104 8.47 2.50 1.74
CA HIS A 104 9.56 1.79 1.07
C HIS A 104 9.07 1.05 -0.18
N TYR A 105 7.91 0.41 -0.07
CA TYR A 105 7.28 -0.28 -1.18
C TYR A 105 6.98 0.66 -2.36
N ILE A 106 6.37 1.81 -2.09
CA ILE A 106 6.07 2.81 -3.13
C ILE A 106 7.36 3.31 -3.78
N ILE A 107 8.38 3.68 -2.99
CA ILE A 107 9.68 4.15 -3.53
C ILE A 107 10.29 3.12 -4.48
N GLN A 108 10.23 1.83 -4.11
CA GLN A 108 10.80 0.76 -4.92
C GLN A 108 10.01 0.49 -6.21
N HIS A 109 8.69 0.67 -6.20
CA HIS A 109 7.81 0.22 -7.29
C HIS A 109 7.26 1.34 -8.17
N LEU A 110 7.35 2.60 -7.73
CA LEU A 110 7.12 3.73 -8.61
C LEU A 110 8.25 3.77 -9.64
N ARG A 111 7.90 3.48 -10.89
CA ARG A 111 8.75 3.85 -12.01
C ARG A 111 8.82 5.39 -12.03
N PRO A 112 10.01 6.00 -12.15
CA PRO A 112 10.06 7.42 -12.47
C PRO A 112 9.26 7.62 -13.77
N ASP A 113 8.44 8.67 -13.80
CA ASP A 113 7.82 9.07 -15.06
C ASP A 113 8.97 9.27 -16.08
N PRO A 114 8.84 8.83 -17.34
CA PRO A 114 9.79 9.25 -18.37
C PRO A 114 9.87 10.79 -18.32
N PRO A 115 11.08 11.38 -18.40
CA PRO A 115 11.21 12.83 -18.33
C PRO A 115 10.22 13.45 -19.30
N SER A 116 9.43 14.42 -18.82
CA SER A 116 8.52 15.15 -19.69
C SER A 116 9.32 15.62 -20.90
N PRO A 117 8.86 15.37 -22.14
CA PRO A 117 9.56 15.90 -23.30
C PRO A 117 9.70 17.41 -23.09
N PRO A 118 10.88 18.01 -23.41
CA PRO A 118 11.07 19.43 -23.23
C PRO A 118 9.91 20.16 -23.91
N LEU A 119 9.32 21.12 -23.19
CA LEU A 119 8.28 21.98 -23.73
C LEU A 119 8.85 22.71 -24.95
N VAL A 120 8.62 22.17 -26.15
CA VAL A 120 8.89 22.85 -27.40
C VAL A 120 7.76 23.87 -27.56
N PHE A 121 8.00 25.10 -27.10
CA PHE A 121 7.18 26.23 -27.52
C PHE A 121 7.35 26.37 -29.03
N LYS A 122 6.34 25.93 -29.80
CA LYS A 122 6.24 26.32 -31.21
C LYS A 122 5.97 27.82 -31.22
N GLN A 123 7.02 28.60 -31.38
CA GLN A 123 6.91 30.02 -31.67
C GLN A 123 6.41 30.13 -33.11
N GLU A 124 5.09 30.26 -33.28
CA GLU A 124 4.50 30.57 -34.57
C GLU A 124 4.84 32.03 -34.91
N TYR A 125 5.83 32.22 -35.78
CA TYR A 125 6.12 33.51 -36.37
C TYR A 125 5.02 33.82 -37.40
N ASN A 126 4.03 34.61 -37.00
CA ASN A 126 3.15 35.28 -37.95
C ASN A 126 3.97 36.35 -38.69
N VAL A 127 4.50 35.97 -39.85
CA VAL A 127 5.07 36.93 -40.81
C VAL A 127 3.90 37.71 -41.39
N ILE A 128 3.64 38.90 -40.83
CA ILE A 128 2.73 39.88 -41.43
C ILE A 128 3.48 40.49 -42.62
N ASN A 129 3.20 40.00 -43.82
CA ASN A 129 3.59 40.70 -45.05
C ASN A 129 2.75 41.98 -45.13
N LYS A 130 3.40 43.13 -44.97
CA LYS A 130 2.85 44.42 -45.38
C LYS A 130 3.24 44.66 -46.84
N GLU A 131 2.19 44.81 -47.66
CA GLU A 131 2.07 45.45 -48.97
C GLU A 131 2.92 44.92 -50.14
#